data_AF-A0A8X6IYI0-F1
#
_entry.id   AF-A0A8X6IYI0-F1
#
_cell.length_a   1.000
_cell.length_b   1.000
_cell.length_c   1.000
_cell.angle_alpha   90.00
_cell.angle_beta   90.00
_cell.angle_gamma   90.00
#
_symmetry.space_group_name_H-M   'P 1'
#
loop_
_entity.id
_entity.type
_entity.pdbx_description
1 polymer ?
#
loop_
_entity_poly.entity_id
_entity_poly.type
_entity_poly.pdbx_seq_one_letter_code
_entity_poly.pdbx_strand_id
1 'polypeptide(L)'
;MEDGAKALFKPMRFPREVETLPNHFYFTDFERHVSEIASFHLDKILGFRRTPPCVGRKVNISEEFYPLVEPELHKTFFISPAGNVCFHGQCTYYCDTSHAICGNPHMLEGSLSIWLPPRNILERKPIKSPWRRSYNKRRKASWETDNYYCINQVKVNPPYNHGRRIYDLMDLAIFDYLTGNMDRHHYDEVFTFGNDSALIHLDHGRGFGRTNYDEDTIILPLLQCCVIRLSTFNHLYSFHNGPKRLSDLMRESMANDPIRPVLIEPHLKALDRRVGKILGVIRLCLNANSPDLVFLDDM
;
A
#
# COMPACT_ATOMS: atom_id res chain seq x y z
N MET A 1 19.46 -1.27 -15.18
CA MET A 1 20.72 -1.46 -14.42
C MET A 1 21.76 -2.03 -15.38
N GLU A 2 23.05 -2.00 -15.05
CA GLU A 2 24.12 -2.47 -15.96
C GLU A 2 23.96 -3.95 -16.35
N ASP A 3 23.40 -4.76 -15.44
CA ASP A 3 23.07 -6.18 -15.63
C ASP A 3 21.78 -6.43 -16.43
N GLY A 4 21.11 -5.37 -16.91
CA GLY A 4 19.84 -5.47 -17.62
C GLY A 4 18.60 -5.56 -16.72
N ALA A 5 18.76 -5.62 -15.39
CA ALA A 5 17.64 -5.61 -14.46
C ALA A 5 16.88 -4.27 -14.50
N LYS A 6 15.57 -4.34 -14.24
CA LYS A 6 14.65 -3.20 -14.22
C LYS A 6 14.08 -2.99 -12.83
N ALA A 7 13.81 -1.74 -12.51
CA ALA A 7 13.12 -1.33 -11.30
C ALA A 7 12.19 -0.15 -11.59
N LEU A 8 11.12 -0.06 -10.82
CA LEU A 8 10.21 1.08 -10.80
C LEU A 8 10.75 2.11 -9.79
N PHE A 9 11.00 3.33 -10.26
CA PHE A 9 11.40 4.44 -9.40
C PHE A 9 10.22 5.38 -9.16
N LYS A 10 9.88 5.66 -7.89
CA LYS A 10 8.94 6.74 -7.52
C LYS A 10 9.70 7.83 -6.75
N PRO A 11 9.73 9.09 -7.24
CA PRO A 11 10.50 10.14 -6.60
C PRO A 11 9.84 10.67 -5.33
N MET A 12 10.68 11.19 -4.43
CA MET A 12 10.25 12.00 -3.30
C MET A 12 9.60 13.30 -3.78
N ARG A 13 8.42 13.60 -3.26
CA ARG A 13 7.69 14.84 -3.54
C ARG A 13 7.67 15.79 -2.35
N PHE A 14 7.39 15.26 -1.16
CA PHE A 14 7.23 16.06 0.06
C PHE A 14 8.12 15.54 1.19
N PRO A 15 8.50 16.41 2.15
CA PRO A 15 9.07 15.98 3.43
C PRO A 15 8.18 14.96 4.15
N ARG A 16 8.77 14.16 5.04
CA ARG A 16 8.09 13.06 5.73
C ARG A 16 7.00 13.53 6.69
N GLU A 17 7.04 14.80 7.08
CA GLU A 17 6.11 15.46 8.00
C GLU A 17 4.81 15.92 7.32
N VAL A 18 4.76 15.91 5.98
CA VAL A 18 3.60 16.39 5.22
C VAL A 18 2.49 15.34 5.21
N GLU A 19 1.40 15.67 5.90
CA GLU A 19 0.17 14.88 5.87
C GLU A 19 -0.74 15.25 4.69
N THR A 20 -1.51 14.26 4.22
CA THR A 20 -2.61 14.47 3.27
C THR A 20 -3.62 15.43 3.89
N LEU A 21 -3.95 16.49 3.16
CA LEU A 21 -4.92 17.48 3.60
C LEU A 21 -6.29 16.83 3.82
N PRO A 22 -7.03 17.17 4.90
CA PRO A 22 -8.33 16.55 5.21
C PRO A 22 -9.38 16.66 4.08
N ASN A 23 -9.27 17.68 3.24
CA ASN A 23 -10.19 17.94 2.12
C ASN A 23 -9.82 17.18 0.84
N HIS A 24 -8.66 16.50 0.79
CA HIS A 24 -8.27 15.71 -0.36
C HIS A 24 -9.01 14.37 -0.35
N PHE A 25 -9.62 14.03 -1.49
CA PHE A 25 -10.12 12.69 -1.70
C PHE A 25 -8.95 11.72 -1.95
N TYR A 26 -9.16 10.44 -1.68
CA TYR A 26 -8.20 9.37 -1.95
C TYR A 26 -7.72 9.33 -3.42
N PHE A 27 -8.54 9.77 -4.37
CA PHE A 27 -8.18 9.84 -5.80
C PHE A 27 -7.40 11.10 -6.21
N THR A 28 -7.24 12.07 -5.30
CA THR A 28 -6.42 13.29 -5.51
C THR A 28 -5.16 13.30 -4.66
N ASP A 29 -4.96 12.29 -3.80
CA ASP A 29 -3.76 12.22 -2.97
C ASP A 29 -2.51 11.94 -3.81
N PHE A 30 -1.41 12.56 -3.42
CA PHE A 30 -0.11 12.35 -4.04
C PHE A 30 0.47 11.03 -3.55
N GLU A 31 1.20 10.33 -4.42
CA GLU A 31 1.99 9.19 -3.98
C GLU A 31 3.21 9.61 -3.16
N ARG A 32 3.62 8.76 -2.23
CA ARG A 32 4.77 8.90 -1.34
C ARG A 32 5.69 7.71 -1.53
N HIS A 33 6.93 7.99 -1.92
CA HIS A 33 7.95 6.94 -2.10
C HIS A 33 8.23 6.18 -0.80
N VAL A 34 8.26 6.87 0.35
CA VAL A 34 8.41 6.22 1.67
C VAL A 34 7.29 5.24 1.99
N SER A 35 6.10 5.43 1.42
CA SER A 35 4.97 4.53 1.64
C SER A 35 5.17 3.18 0.97
N GLU A 36 5.78 3.15 -0.22
CA GLU A 36 6.13 1.89 -0.90
C GLU A 36 7.17 1.10 -0.10
N ILE A 37 8.19 1.79 0.41
CA ILE A 37 9.27 1.17 1.19
C ILE A 37 8.71 0.64 2.50
N ALA A 38 8.00 1.47 3.27
CA ALA A 38 7.40 1.05 4.54
C ALA A 38 6.42 -0.11 4.36
N SER A 39 5.65 -0.10 3.27
CA SER A 39 4.71 -1.17 2.93
C SER A 39 5.41 -2.51 2.67
N PHE A 40 6.57 -2.53 2.01
CA PHE A 40 7.39 -3.74 1.88
C PHE A 40 7.84 -4.28 3.23
N HIS A 41 8.34 -3.42 4.11
CA HIS A 41 8.77 -3.83 5.46
C HIS A 41 7.60 -4.33 6.31
N LEU A 42 6.44 -3.68 6.24
CA LEU A 42 5.23 -4.08 6.95
C LEU A 42 4.72 -5.45 6.48
N ASP A 43 4.67 -5.66 5.16
CA ASP A 43 4.24 -6.92 4.54
C ASP A 43 5.13 -8.10 4.96
N LYS A 44 6.44 -7.85 5.09
CA LYS A 44 7.41 -8.81 5.64
C LYS A 44 7.14 -9.11 7.12
N ILE A 45 6.85 -8.11 7.95
CA ILE A 45 6.60 -8.27 9.39
C ILE A 45 5.28 -9.00 9.67
N LEU A 46 4.25 -8.75 8.87
CA LEU A 46 2.96 -9.45 8.93
C LEU A 46 3.05 -10.91 8.45
N GLY A 47 4.20 -11.33 7.91
CA GLY A 47 4.41 -12.67 7.38
C GLY A 47 3.78 -12.91 6.00
N PHE A 48 3.17 -11.89 5.38
CA PHE A 48 2.49 -12.02 4.09
C PHE A 48 3.47 -12.32 2.96
N ARG A 49 4.55 -11.53 2.84
CA ARG A 49 5.60 -11.69 1.81
C ARG A 49 5.06 -11.65 0.38
N ARG A 50 4.13 -10.73 0.12
CA ARG A 50 3.41 -10.52 -1.14
C ARG A 50 3.70 -9.16 -1.78
N THR A 51 4.40 -8.27 -1.09
CA THR A 51 4.88 -7.00 -1.66
C THR A 51 6.26 -7.20 -2.31
N PRO A 52 6.49 -6.74 -3.56
CA PRO A 52 7.81 -6.80 -4.18
C PRO A 52 8.86 -6.04 -3.36
N PRO A 53 10.12 -6.51 -3.35
CA PRO A 53 11.23 -5.79 -2.71
C PRO A 53 11.31 -4.34 -3.16
N CYS A 54 11.33 -3.43 -2.18
CA CYS A 54 11.39 -1.99 -2.37
C CYS A 54 12.41 -1.38 -1.39
N VAL A 55 13.30 -0.53 -1.90
CA VAL A 55 14.38 0.11 -1.12
C VAL A 55 14.45 1.60 -1.42
N GLY A 56 14.86 2.40 -0.43
CA GLY A 56 15.19 3.80 -0.66
C GLY A 56 16.51 3.99 -1.39
N ARG A 57 16.57 4.97 -2.30
CA ARG A 57 17.81 5.41 -2.95
C ARG A 57 17.80 6.93 -3.15
N LYS A 58 18.95 7.55 -2.92
CA LYS A 58 19.24 8.92 -3.38
C LYS A 58 19.96 8.83 -4.72
N VAL A 59 19.49 9.59 -5.69
CA VAL A 59 20.03 9.63 -7.06
C VAL A 59 20.43 11.06 -7.41
N ASN A 60 21.56 11.20 -8.11
CA ASN A 60 21.92 12.45 -8.78
C ASN A 60 21.18 12.52 -10.11
N ILE A 61 20.11 13.32 -10.20
CA ILE A 61 19.25 13.33 -11.39
C ILE A 61 19.94 13.94 -12.62
N SER A 62 21.00 14.72 -12.44
CA SER A 62 21.78 15.28 -13.55
C SER A 62 22.74 14.26 -14.18
N GLU A 63 23.25 13.34 -13.37
CA GLU A 63 24.27 12.36 -13.82
C GLU A 63 23.66 10.99 -14.08
N GLU A 64 22.74 10.54 -13.24
CA GLU A 64 22.17 9.19 -13.30
C GLU A 64 20.88 9.12 -14.11
N PHE A 65 20.11 10.21 -14.21
CA PHE A 65 18.82 10.22 -14.90
C PHE A 65 18.89 10.95 -16.23
N TYR A 66 19.19 12.24 -16.21
CA TYR A 66 19.14 13.12 -17.37
C TYR A 66 19.84 12.56 -18.62
N PRO A 67 21.01 11.90 -18.55
CA PRO A 67 21.66 11.34 -19.74
C PRO A 67 21.00 10.06 -20.30
N LEU A 68 20.17 9.38 -19.50
CA LEU A 68 19.61 8.05 -19.80
C LEU A 68 18.10 8.09 -20.10
N VAL A 69 17.43 9.23 -19.92
CA VAL A 69 15.99 9.34 -20.16
C VAL A 69 15.66 9.43 -21.65
N GLU A 70 14.48 8.93 -22.01
CA GLU A 70 13.96 9.03 -23.38
C GLU A 70 13.74 10.50 -23.81
N PRO A 71 13.79 10.82 -25.12
CA PRO A 71 13.70 12.20 -25.61
C PRO A 71 12.48 12.98 -25.12
N GLU A 72 11.34 12.32 -24.95
CA GLU A 72 10.11 12.95 -24.47
C GLU A 72 10.18 13.33 -22.99
N LEU A 73 10.83 12.49 -22.16
CA LEU A 73 11.06 12.79 -20.75
C LEU A 73 12.14 13.88 -20.59
N HIS A 74 13.17 13.87 -21.44
CA HIS A 74 14.24 14.87 -21.46
C HIS A 74 13.69 16.30 -21.63
N LYS A 75 12.67 16.50 -22.47
CA LYS A 75 12.02 17.81 -22.69
C LYS A 75 11.35 18.39 -21.44
N THR A 76 11.10 17.57 -20.42
CA THR A 76 10.42 18.00 -19.18
C THR A 76 11.39 18.51 -18.11
N PHE A 77 12.70 18.42 -18.34
CA PHE A 77 13.72 18.91 -17.42
C PHE A 77 13.91 20.42 -17.55
N PHE A 78 14.11 21.10 -16.42
CA PHE A 78 14.39 22.52 -16.36
C PHE A 78 15.12 22.91 -15.07
N ILE A 79 15.63 24.13 -15.01
CA ILE A 79 16.22 24.73 -13.81
C ILE A 79 15.19 25.63 -13.15
N SER A 80 14.88 25.37 -11.88
CA SER A 80 13.98 26.24 -11.10
C SER A 80 14.63 27.61 -10.81
N PRO A 81 13.84 28.64 -10.43
CA PRO A 81 14.39 29.93 -10.00
C PRO A 81 15.36 29.85 -8.81
N ALA A 82 15.32 28.76 -8.04
CA ALA A 82 16.24 28.49 -6.93
C ALA A 82 17.54 27.79 -7.36
N GLY A 83 17.75 27.54 -8.66
CA GLY A 83 18.93 26.85 -9.18
C GLY A 83 18.88 25.32 -9.10
N ASN A 84 17.76 24.74 -8.68
CA ASN A 84 17.60 23.27 -8.60
C ASN A 84 17.25 22.69 -9.96
N VAL A 85 17.75 21.48 -10.24
CA VAL A 85 17.35 20.68 -11.41
C VAL A 85 16.00 20.04 -11.10
N CYS A 86 15.06 20.20 -12.01
CA CYS A 86 13.69 19.71 -11.86
C CYS A 86 13.24 18.97 -13.12
N PHE A 87 12.25 18.10 -12.97
CA PHE A 87 11.50 17.50 -14.07
C PHE A 87 10.07 17.21 -13.63
N HIS A 88 9.12 17.24 -14.55
CA HIS A 88 7.73 16.90 -14.26
C HIS A 88 7.27 15.59 -14.92
N GLY A 89 8.00 15.08 -15.91
CA GLY A 89 7.63 13.87 -16.63
C GLY A 89 6.32 13.97 -17.42
N GLN A 90 5.81 12.83 -17.87
CA GLN A 90 4.58 12.75 -18.67
C GLN A 90 3.61 11.77 -18.03
N CYS A 91 2.54 12.29 -17.42
CA CYS A 91 1.49 11.48 -16.82
C CYS A 91 0.17 12.26 -16.75
N THR A 92 -0.91 11.57 -16.37
CA THR A 92 -2.27 12.14 -16.34
C THR A 92 -2.56 12.99 -15.12
N TYR A 93 -1.81 12.83 -14.02
CA TYR A 93 -2.04 13.53 -12.75
C TYR A 93 -0.79 14.27 -12.31
N TYR A 94 -0.87 15.60 -12.27
CA TYR A 94 0.16 16.46 -11.66
C TYR A 94 1.58 16.28 -12.25
N CYS A 95 1.67 15.98 -13.55
CA CYS A 95 2.92 16.01 -14.33
C CYS A 95 3.00 17.30 -15.14
N ASP A 96 3.05 18.42 -14.44
CA ASP A 96 3.18 19.77 -14.99
C ASP A 96 4.23 20.58 -14.21
N THR A 97 4.62 21.76 -14.72
CA THR A 97 5.66 22.60 -14.11
C THR A 97 5.33 22.99 -12.66
N SER A 98 4.06 23.19 -12.31
CA SER A 98 3.66 23.59 -10.95
C SER A 98 3.77 22.45 -9.93
N HIS A 99 3.84 21.21 -10.40
CA HIS A 99 3.99 20.00 -9.61
C HIS A 99 5.29 19.24 -9.93
N ALA A 100 6.28 19.92 -10.52
CA ALA A 100 7.57 19.32 -10.84
C ALA A 100 8.27 18.76 -9.60
N ILE A 101 9.06 17.72 -9.82
CA ILE A 101 9.95 17.17 -8.81
C ILE A 101 11.33 17.82 -9.00
N CYS A 102 11.91 18.30 -7.91
CA CYS A 102 13.19 19.00 -7.92
C CYS A 102 14.18 18.31 -6.99
N GLY A 103 15.45 18.27 -7.41
CA GLY A 103 16.57 17.93 -6.53
C GLY A 103 16.94 19.10 -5.59
N ASN A 104 18.00 18.89 -4.80
CA ASN A 104 18.60 19.95 -3.98
C ASN A 104 20.15 19.95 -4.06
N PRO A 105 20.76 20.63 -5.04
CA PRO A 105 20.12 21.02 -6.31
C PRO A 105 19.96 19.85 -7.29
N HIS A 106 20.79 18.80 -7.16
CA HIS A 106 20.79 17.64 -8.07
C HIS A 106 20.32 16.33 -7.40
N MET A 107 20.47 16.23 -6.08
CA MET A 107 20.14 14.99 -5.37
C MET A 107 18.64 14.89 -5.14
N LEU A 108 18.06 13.74 -5.52
CA LEU A 108 16.67 13.41 -5.32
C LEU A 108 16.57 12.04 -4.65
N GLU A 109 15.76 11.95 -3.59
CA GLU A 109 15.42 10.69 -2.96
C GLU A 109 14.25 10.02 -3.69
N GLY A 110 14.18 8.70 -3.68
CA GLY A 110 13.01 7.97 -4.17
C GLY A 110 13.01 6.51 -3.73
N SER A 111 11.92 5.81 -4.04
CA SER A 111 11.76 4.39 -3.80
C SER A 111 12.06 3.61 -5.07
N LEU A 112 12.82 2.54 -4.94
CA LEU A 112 13.20 1.65 -6.02
C LEU A 112 12.61 0.26 -5.76
N SER A 113 11.52 -0.06 -6.45
CA SER A 113 10.88 -1.38 -6.39
C SER A 113 11.37 -2.25 -7.53
N ILE A 114 11.70 -3.50 -7.27
CA ILE A 114 12.07 -4.44 -8.34
C ILE A 114 10.94 -4.59 -9.36
N TRP A 115 11.28 -4.66 -10.64
CA TRP A 115 10.30 -4.91 -11.68
C TRP A 115 9.86 -6.38 -11.63
N LEU A 116 8.54 -6.61 -11.59
CA LEU A 116 8.00 -7.96 -11.68
C LEU A 116 8.36 -8.61 -13.01
N PRO A 117 8.52 -9.95 -13.08
CA PRO A 117 8.73 -10.65 -14.34
C PRO A 117 7.70 -10.21 -15.41
N PRO A 118 8.08 -10.19 -16.69
CA PRO A 118 7.16 -9.79 -17.76
C PRO A 118 5.95 -10.73 -17.81
N ARG A 119 4.81 -10.22 -18.29
CA ARG A 119 3.52 -10.92 -18.23
C ARG A 119 3.45 -12.23 -19.03
N ASN A 120 4.36 -12.43 -19.98
CA ASN A 120 4.51 -13.69 -20.72
C ASN A 120 5.19 -14.80 -19.89
N ILE A 121 5.90 -14.45 -18.82
CA ILE A 121 6.52 -15.39 -17.87
C ILE A 121 5.63 -15.55 -16.63
N LEU A 122 5.18 -14.43 -16.06
CA LEU A 122 4.29 -14.39 -14.91
C LEU A 122 2.97 -13.73 -15.34
N GLU A 123 2.01 -14.54 -15.79
CA GLU A 123 0.69 -14.06 -16.18
C GLU A 123 0.01 -13.50 -14.94
N ARG A 124 -0.29 -12.20 -14.97
CA ARG A 124 -1.00 -11.50 -13.92
C ARG A 124 -1.96 -10.49 -14.52
N LYS A 125 -3.10 -10.27 -13.86
CA LYS A 125 -4.08 -9.26 -14.27
C LYS A 125 -4.60 -8.50 -13.06
N PRO A 126 -4.84 -7.19 -13.19
CA PRO A 126 -5.54 -6.43 -12.16
C PRO A 126 -7.02 -6.84 -12.17
N ILE A 127 -7.53 -7.23 -11.02
CA ILE A 127 -8.93 -7.60 -10.80
C ILE A 127 -9.60 -6.56 -9.93
N LYS A 128 -10.83 -6.19 -10.28
CA LYS A 128 -11.57 -5.13 -9.60
C LYS A 128 -11.92 -5.58 -8.18
N SER A 129 -11.54 -4.76 -7.21
CA SER A 129 -11.90 -5.00 -5.81
C SER A 129 -13.43 -4.94 -5.63
N PRO A 130 -14.07 -5.89 -4.91
CA PRO A 130 -15.48 -5.77 -4.54
C PRO A 130 -15.75 -4.53 -3.69
N TRP A 131 -14.75 -4.11 -2.88
CA TRP A 131 -14.78 -2.90 -2.07
C TRP A 131 -14.16 -1.69 -2.76
N ARG A 132 -14.11 -1.69 -4.10
CA ARG A 132 -13.67 -0.51 -4.84
C ARG A 132 -14.55 0.69 -4.48
N ARG A 133 -13.92 1.80 -4.08
CA ARG A 133 -14.60 3.08 -3.83
C ARG A 133 -15.24 3.65 -5.10
N SER A 134 -16.10 4.66 -4.94
CA SER A 134 -16.86 5.23 -6.06
C SER A 134 -16.01 6.06 -7.03
N TYR A 135 -14.87 6.60 -6.59
CA TYR A 135 -14.08 7.61 -7.33
C TYR A 135 -14.95 8.80 -7.74
N ASN A 136 -15.88 9.16 -6.86
CA ASN A 136 -16.86 10.21 -7.10
C ASN A 136 -17.11 10.99 -5.81
N LYS A 137 -17.17 12.32 -5.93
CA LYS A 137 -17.32 13.24 -4.78
C LYS A 137 -18.70 13.16 -4.10
N ARG A 138 -19.71 12.60 -4.79
CA ARG A 138 -21.12 12.61 -4.34
C ARG A 138 -21.69 11.21 -4.14
N ARG A 139 -21.25 10.23 -4.93
CA ARG A 139 -21.80 8.87 -4.90
C ARG A 139 -21.05 8.02 -3.88
N LYS A 140 -21.79 7.28 -3.06
CA LYS A 140 -21.27 6.18 -2.25
C LYS A 140 -21.28 4.88 -3.05
N ALA A 141 -20.35 3.98 -2.74
CA ALA A 141 -20.37 2.60 -3.22
C ALA A 141 -21.38 1.76 -2.41
N SER A 142 -21.83 0.64 -2.98
CA SER A 142 -22.82 -0.24 -2.34
C SER A 142 -22.40 -0.73 -0.97
N TRP A 143 -21.12 -1.10 -0.82
CA TRP A 143 -20.53 -1.59 0.43
C TRP A 143 -20.42 -0.52 1.53
N GLU A 144 -20.51 0.76 1.18
CA GLU A 144 -20.53 1.87 2.16
C GLU A 144 -21.92 2.07 2.79
N THR A 145 -22.95 1.46 2.20
CA THR A 145 -24.36 1.64 2.63
C THR A 145 -25.04 0.35 3.05
N ASP A 146 -24.49 -0.81 2.66
CA ASP A 146 -25.03 -2.13 2.98
C ASP A 146 -24.11 -2.87 3.96
N ASN A 147 -24.55 -3.00 5.21
CA ASN A 147 -23.80 -3.71 6.25
C ASN A 147 -23.66 -5.21 5.98
N TYR A 148 -24.52 -5.79 5.13
CA TYR A 148 -24.49 -7.21 4.77
C TYR A 148 -23.90 -7.44 3.37
N TYR A 149 -23.25 -6.42 2.79
CA TYR A 149 -22.69 -6.47 1.44
C TYR A 149 -21.82 -7.70 1.19
N CYS A 150 -20.92 -8.02 2.14
CA CYS A 150 -20.05 -9.18 1.97
C CYS A 150 -20.83 -10.50 1.91
N ILE A 151 -21.75 -10.72 2.86
CA ILE A 151 -22.53 -11.95 2.95
C ILE A 151 -23.45 -12.12 1.74
N ASN A 152 -24.12 -11.03 1.33
CA ASN A 152 -25.16 -11.10 0.31
C ASN A 152 -24.63 -10.98 -1.13
N GLN A 153 -23.47 -10.35 -1.34
CA GLN A 153 -22.98 -10.03 -2.69
C GLN A 153 -21.56 -10.53 -2.96
N VAL A 154 -20.69 -10.62 -1.96
CA VAL A 154 -19.29 -11.03 -2.20
C VAL A 154 -19.14 -12.54 -2.02
N LYS A 155 -19.41 -13.08 -0.83
CA LYS A 155 -19.22 -14.50 -0.48
C LYS A 155 -20.14 -15.46 -1.25
N VAL A 156 -21.16 -14.97 -1.96
CA VAL A 156 -22.02 -15.80 -2.82
C VAL A 156 -21.50 -15.96 -4.24
N ASN A 157 -20.55 -15.11 -4.67
CA ASN A 157 -20.07 -15.05 -6.05
C ASN A 157 -18.63 -15.57 -6.18
N PRO A 158 -18.32 -16.36 -7.24
CA PRO A 158 -16.94 -16.69 -7.58
C PRO A 158 -16.10 -15.43 -7.86
N PRO A 159 -14.80 -15.42 -7.52
CA PRO A 159 -14.04 -16.49 -6.86
C PRO A 159 -14.08 -16.43 -5.32
N TYR A 160 -14.93 -15.61 -4.70
CA TYR A 160 -14.92 -15.35 -3.25
C TYR A 160 -15.74 -16.34 -2.42
N ASN A 161 -16.60 -17.12 -3.09
CA ASN A 161 -17.45 -18.13 -2.46
C ASN A 161 -16.69 -19.40 -2.05
N HIS A 162 -15.50 -19.65 -2.59
CA HIS A 162 -14.67 -20.81 -2.28
C HIS A 162 -13.18 -20.45 -2.23
N GLY A 163 -12.41 -21.27 -1.52
CA GLY A 163 -10.95 -21.18 -1.50
C GLY A 163 -10.41 -19.97 -0.74
N ARG A 164 -9.20 -19.56 -1.10
CA ARG A 164 -8.40 -18.60 -0.33
C ARG A 164 -8.76 -17.13 -0.56
N ARG A 165 -9.49 -16.81 -1.63
CA ARG A 165 -9.54 -15.43 -2.15
C ARG A 165 -10.20 -14.46 -1.18
N ILE A 166 -11.27 -14.87 -0.51
CA ILE A 166 -11.92 -14.01 0.49
C ILE A 166 -10.93 -13.65 1.62
N TYR A 167 -10.17 -14.62 2.10
CA TYR A 167 -9.16 -14.43 3.14
C TYR A 167 -7.98 -13.57 2.66
N ASP A 168 -7.56 -13.69 1.40
CA ASP A 168 -6.54 -12.80 0.83
C ASP A 168 -7.00 -11.34 0.80
N LEU A 169 -8.30 -11.10 0.53
CA LEU A 169 -8.86 -9.76 0.62
C LEU A 169 -8.97 -9.26 2.06
N MET A 170 -9.14 -10.14 3.05
CA MET A 170 -9.10 -9.74 4.47
C MET A 170 -7.69 -9.34 4.89
N ASP A 171 -6.67 -10.12 4.52
CA ASP A 171 -5.26 -9.78 4.75
C ASP A 171 -4.91 -8.44 4.10
N LEU A 172 -5.34 -8.22 2.86
CA LEU A 172 -5.10 -6.98 2.13
C LEU A 172 -5.85 -5.79 2.74
N ALA A 173 -7.09 -5.96 3.21
CA ALA A 173 -7.85 -4.92 3.90
C ALA A 173 -7.21 -4.55 5.26
N ILE A 174 -6.71 -5.55 6.01
CA ILE A 174 -5.94 -5.33 7.25
C ILE A 174 -4.67 -4.54 6.93
N PHE A 175 -3.93 -4.95 5.89
CA PHE A 175 -2.73 -4.27 5.43
C PHE A 175 -3.02 -2.80 5.05
N ASP A 176 -4.02 -2.57 4.22
CA ASP A 176 -4.41 -1.23 3.77
C ASP A 176 -4.94 -0.38 4.94
N TYR A 177 -5.63 -0.97 5.94
CA TYR A 177 -6.06 -0.23 7.13
C TYR A 177 -4.88 0.22 7.99
N LEU A 178 -3.88 -0.65 8.19
CA LEU A 178 -2.66 -0.32 8.93
C LEU A 178 -1.91 0.83 8.26
N THR A 179 -1.77 0.81 6.94
CA THR A 179 -1.10 1.90 6.19
C THR A 179 -1.98 3.13 6.04
N GLY A 180 -3.31 2.98 6.10
CA GLY A 180 -4.28 4.03 5.76
C GLY A 180 -4.47 4.20 4.25
N ASN A 181 -4.11 3.20 3.45
CA ASN A 181 -4.27 3.22 2.00
C ASN A 181 -5.74 3.06 1.61
N MET A 182 -6.32 4.10 1.04
CA MET A 182 -7.72 4.11 0.60
C MET A 182 -7.90 3.73 -0.87
N ASP A 183 -6.82 3.55 -1.62
CA ASP A 183 -6.83 3.50 -3.09
C ASP A 183 -6.83 2.07 -3.66
N ARG A 184 -7.22 1.07 -2.87
CA ARG A 184 -7.30 -0.34 -3.29
C ARG A 184 -8.48 -0.61 -4.24
N HIS A 185 -8.43 -0.07 -5.44
CA HIS A 185 -9.48 -0.24 -6.44
C HIS A 185 -9.34 -1.52 -7.28
N HIS A 186 -8.12 -2.04 -7.39
CA HIS A 186 -7.78 -3.32 -8.00
C HIS A 186 -6.82 -4.07 -7.08
N TYR A 187 -6.74 -5.39 -7.26
CA TYR A 187 -5.67 -6.23 -6.73
C TYR A 187 -5.06 -7.05 -7.87
N ASP A 188 -3.79 -7.41 -7.78
CA ASP A 188 -3.12 -8.18 -8.82
C ASP A 188 -3.15 -9.67 -8.49
N GLU A 189 -3.77 -10.44 -9.37
CA GLU A 189 -3.84 -11.89 -9.29
C GLU A 189 -2.85 -12.53 -10.26
N VAL A 190 -2.13 -13.56 -9.78
CA VAL A 190 -1.22 -14.38 -10.59
C VAL A 190 -1.99 -15.56 -11.19
N PHE A 191 -2.15 -15.61 -12.49
CA PHE A 191 -2.87 -16.69 -13.18
C PHE A 191 -1.99 -17.90 -13.48
N THR A 192 -0.66 -17.73 -13.49
CA THR A 192 0.30 -18.81 -13.77
C THR A 192 0.11 -20.06 -12.90
N PHE A 193 -0.42 -19.91 -11.68
CA PHE A 193 -0.62 -21.00 -10.72
C PHE A 193 -2.10 -21.37 -10.50
N GLY A 194 -3.02 -20.86 -11.34
CA GLY A 194 -4.46 -21.07 -11.18
C GLY A 194 -5.12 -20.18 -10.11
N ASN A 195 -6.39 -20.47 -9.81
CA ASN A 195 -7.26 -19.62 -8.98
C ASN A 195 -6.84 -19.53 -7.50
N ASP A 196 -6.08 -20.51 -7.00
CA ASP A 196 -5.55 -20.55 -5.63
C ASP A 196 -4.17 -19.88 -5.48
N SER A 197 -3.83 -19.01 -6.42
CA SER A 197 -2.66 -18.15 -6.33
C SER A 197 -2.85 -17.04 -5.28
N ALA A 198 -1.73 -16.61 -4.70
CA ALA A 198 -1.72 -15.46 -3.80
C ALA A 198 -1.85 -14.15 -4.60
N LEU A 199 -2.40 -13.13 -3.94
CA LEU A 199 -2.42 -11.77 -4.46
C LEU A 199 -1.04 -11.13 -4.34
N ILE A 200 -0.67 -10.32 -5.32
CA ILE A 200 0.48 -9.43 -5.19
C ILE A 200 0.01 -8.12 -4.56
N HIS A 201 0.69 -7.70 -3.50
CA HIS A 201 0.43 -6.44 -2.82
C HIS A 201 1.20 -5.32 -3.55
N LEU A 202 0.54 -4.57 -4.42
CA LEU A 202 1.10 -3.46 -5.21
C LEU A 202 0.48 -2.11 -4.85
N ASP A 203 0.96 -1.03 -5.46
CA ASP A 203 0.37 0.31 -5.40
C ASP A 203 0.09 0.84 -3.98
N HIS A 204 1.17 0.96 -3.20
CA HIS A 204 1.09 1.44 -1.81
C HIS A 204 1.41 2.93 -1.67
N GLY A 205 1.65 3.64 -2.76
CA GLY A 205 2.06 5.04 -2.76
C GLY A 205 1.11 5.99 -2.01
N ARG A 206 -0.17 5.64 -1.86
CA ARG A 206 -1.18 6.42 -1.11
C ARG A 206 -1.41 5.95 0.33
N GLY A 207 -0.53 5.13 0.87
CA GLY A 207 -0.44 4.84 2.29
C GLY A 207 0.29 5.93 3.07
N PHE A 208 0.23 5.83 4.40
CA PHE A 208 0.91 6.71 5.36
C PHE A 208 0.65 8.21 5.10
N GLY A 209 -0.57 8.56 4.68
CA GLY A 209 -0.94 9.95 4.43
C GLY A 209 -1.27 10.74 5.71
N ARG A 210 -1.76 10.09 6.77
CA ARG A 210 -2.22 10.77 8.00
C ARG A 210 -1.82 9.99 9.26
N THR A 211 -1.31 10.68 10.28
CA THR A 211 -0.81 10.05 11.53
C THR A 211 -1.88 10.01 12.62
N ASN A 212 -2.77 11.00 12.63
CA ASN A 212 -3.79 11.20 13.68
C ASN A 212 -5.22 10.92 13.20
N TYR A 213 -5.38 10.19 12.11
CA TYR A 213 -6.66 9.76 11.57
C TYR A 213 -6.58 8.31 11.12
N ASP A 214 -7.60 7.53 11.44
CA ASP A 214 -7.74 6.15 10.99
C ASP A 214 -9.03 6.06 10.17
N GLU A 215 -8.91 5.63 8.92
CA GLU A 215 -10.05 5.51 8.02
C GLU A 215 -10.74 4.16 8.22
N ASP A 216 -11.71 4.11 9.13
CA ASP A 216 -12.39 2.87 9.52
C ASP A 216 -13.19 2.24 8.35
N THR A 217 -13.48 2.99 7.28
CA THR A 217 -14.09 2.38 6.08
C THR A 217 -13.18 1.38 5.37
N ILE A 218 -11.85 1.42 5.57
CA ILE A 218 -10.91 0.45 4.95
C ILE A 218 -11.06 -0.95 5.58
N ILE A 219 -11.36 -1.06 6.87
CA ILE A 219 -11.48 -2.36 7.57
C ILE A 219 -12.90 -2.97 7.49
N LEU A 220 -13.84 -2.30 6.81
CA LEU A 220 -15.19 -2.83 6.59
C LEU A 220 -15.24 -4.21 5.93
N PRO A 221 -14.35 -4.62 5.00
CA PRO A 221 -14.34 -5.98 4.49
C PRO A 221 -14.26 -7.02 5.62
N LEU A 222 -13.37 -6.82 6.60
CA LEU A 222 -13.25 -7.72 7.76
C LEU A 222 -14.52 -7.72 8.61
N LEU A 223 -15.08 -6.54 8.89
CA LEU A 223 -16.30 -6.42 9.69
C LEU A 223 -17.53 -7.04 9.01
N GLN A 224 -17.65 -6.89 7.69
CA GLN A 224 -18.80 -7.38 6.92
C GLN A 224 -18.70 -8.88 6.63
N CYS A 225 -17.50 -9.41 6.40
CA CYS A 225 -17.30 -10.81 6.07
C CYS A 225 -17.14 -11.71 7.30
N CYS A 226 -16.58 -11.15 8.38
CA CYS A 226 -16.21 -11.83 9.62
C CYS A 226 -15.46 -13.14 9.41
N VAL A 227 -14.46 -13.13 8.53
CA VAL A 227 -13.54 -14.25 8.31
C VAL A 227 -12.09 -13.75 8.34
N ILE A 228 -11.17 -14.52 8.88
CA ILE A 228 -9.74 -14.18 8.95
C ILE A 228 -8.90 -15.46 9.07
N ARG A 229 -7.66 -15.42 8.56
CA ARG A 229 -6.67 -16.48 8.81
C ARG A 229 -6.20 -16.47 10.26
N LEU A 230 -6.06 -17.67 10.84
CA LEU A 230 -5.52 -17.81 12.19
C LEU A 230 -4.08 -17.31 12.26
N SER A 231 -3.27 -17.54 11.22
CA SER A 231 -1.92 -17.01 11.10
C SER A 231 -1.87 -15.47 11.17
N THR A 232 -2.76 -14.78 10.46
CA THR A 232 -2.88 -13.31 10.48
C THR A 232 -3.31 -12.79 11.85
N PHE A 233 -4.31 -13.44 12.47
CA PHE A 233 -4.74 -13.09 13.83
C PHE A 233 -3.59 -13.25 14.84
N ASN A 234 -2.85 -14.35 14.78
CA ASN A 234 -1.74 -14.62 15.70
C ASN A 234 -0.65 -13.55 15.62
N HIS A 235 -0.29 -13.10 14.42
CA HIS A 235 0.64 -11.97 14.25
C HIS A 235 0.09 -10.69 14.89
N LEU A 236 -1.15 -10.30 14.58
CA LEU A 236 -1.78 -9.10 15.13
C LEU A 236 -1.87 -9.13 16.66
N TYR A 237 -2.27 -10.28 17.22
CA TYR A 237 -2.35 -10.49 18.65
C TYR A 237 -0.96 -10.40 19.30
N SER A 238 0.06 -10.97 18.67
CA SER A 238 1.45 -10.88 19.16
C SER A 238 1.97 -9.44 19.17
N PHE A 239 1.59 -8.59 18.20
CA PHE A 239 2.00 -7.18 18.19
C PHE A 239 1.34 -6.37 19.30
N HIS A 240 0.16 -6.79 19.78
CA HIS A 240 -0.58 -6.09 20.82
C HIS A 240 -0.24 -6.59 22.24
N ASN A 241 -0.10 -7.90 22.41
CA ASN A 241 0.09 -8.55 23.72
C ASN A 241 1.51 -9.10 23.94
N GLY A 242 2.31 -9.22 22.89
CA GLY A 242 3.66 -9.76 22.94
C GLY A 242 4.71 -8.73 23.40
N PRO A 243 5.99 -9.12 23.41
CA PRO A 243 7.08 -8.31 23.96
C PRO A 243 7.48 -7.12 23.09
N LYS A 244 7.16 -7.15 21.79
CA LYS A 244 7.46 -6.07 20.84
C LYS A 244 6.20 -5.63 20.13
N ARG A 245 6.00 -4.32 20.04
CA ARG A 245 4.89 -3.73 19.28
C ARG A 245 5.22 -3.70 17.78
N LEU A 246 4.18 -3.50 16.96
CA LEU A 246 4.37 -3.37 15.51
C LEU A 246 5.27 -2.17 15.17
N SER A 247 5.12 -1.06 15.90
CA SER A 247 5.99 0.13 15.78
C SER A 247 7.47 -0.19 15.97
N ASP A 248 7.83 -1.01 16.95
CA ASP A 248 9.21 -1.40 17.25
C ASP A 248 9.80 -2.28 16.15
N LEU A 249 9.03 -3.29 15.71
CA LEU A 249 9.43 -4.18 14.62
C LEU A 249 9.63 -3.40 13.31
N MET A 250 8.74 -2.46 13.01
CA MET A 250 8.87 -1.57 11.85
C MET A 250 10.13 -0.72 11.93
N ARG A 251 10.41 -0.12 13.10
CA ARG A 251 11.61 0.69 13.33
C ARG A 251 12.88 -0.12 13.10
N GLU A 252 12.96 -1.33 13.65
CA GLU A 252 14.09 -2.24 13.47
C GLU A 252 14.26 -2.66 12.01
N SER A 253 13.15 -3.03 11.35
CA SER A 253 13.16 -3.50 9.97
C SER A 253 13.64 -2.42 8.99
N MET A 254 13.19 -1.18 9.17
CA MET A 254 13.53 -0.04 8.31
C MET A 254 14.87 0.63 8.69
N ALA A 255 15.51 0.25 9.81
CA ALA A 255 16.74 0.89 10.29
C ALA A 255 17.93 0.76 9.33
N ASN A 256 17.90 -0.26 8.45
CA ASN A 256 18.94 -0.52 7.46
C ASN A 256 18.62 0.05 6.07
N ASP A 257 17.45 0.67 5.88
CA ASP A 257 17.15 1.30 4.60
C ASP A 257 18.03 2.54 4.39
N PRO A 258 18.62 2.75 3.19
CA PRO A 258 19.51 3.88 2.91
C PRO A 258 18.89 5.26 3.11
N ILE A 259 17.55 5.39 3.08
CA ILE A 259 16.85 6.66 3.25
C ILE A 259 16.29 6.87 4.65
N ARG A 260 16.77 6.10 5.65
CA ARG A 260 16.33 6.23 7.03
C ARG A 260 16.42 7.70 7.54
N PRO A 261 15.45 8.16 8.35
CA PRO A 261 14.22 7.45 8.74
C PRO A 261 13.23 7.33 7.56
N VAL A 262 12.63 6.16 7.35
CA VAL A 262 11.60 5.96 6.30
C VAL A 262 10.25 6.54 6.75
N LEU A 263 9.80 6.17 7.95
CA LEU A 263 8.62 6.74 8.60
C LEU A 263 9.01 7.56 9.83
N ILE A 264 8.25 8.61 10.11
CA ILE A 264 8.34 9.38 11.35
C ILE A 264 7.59 8.69 12.50
N GLU A 265 8.00 8.99 13.72
CA GLU A 265 7.45 8.37 14.94
C GLU A 265 5.91 8.43 15.06
N PRO A 266 5.21 9.51 14.67
CA PRO A 266 3.75 9.53 14.68
C PRO A 266 3.09 8.43 13.83
N HIS A 267 3.66 8.08 12.68
CA HIS A 267 3.14 6.96 11.86
C HIS A 267 3.36 5.61 12.55
N LEU A 268 4.51 5.41 13.20
CA LEU A 268 4.78 4.19 13.95
C LEU A 268 3.77 4.02 15.10
N LYS A 269 3.48 5.08 15.85
CA LYS A 269 2.45 5.06 16.90
C LYS A 269 1.04 4.82 16.35
N ALA A 270 0.74 5.34 15.16
CA ALA A 270 -0.54 5.10 14.49
C ALA A 270 -0.74 3.62 14.15
N LEU A 271 0.32 2.90 13.77
CA LEU A 271 0.25 1.45 13.51
C LEU A 271 -0.22 0.67 14.75
N ASP A 272 0.37 0.92 15.92
CA ASP A 272 -0.02 0.24 17.15
C ASP A 272 -1.49 0.52 17.53
N ARG A 273 -1.93 1.78 17.36
CA ARG A 273 -3.33 2.17 17.57
C ARG A 273 -4.26 1.41 16.62
N ARG A 274 -3.89 1.29 15.34
CA ARG A 274 -4.68 0.60 14.31
C ARG A 274 -4.73 -0.91 14.54
N VAL A 275 -3.66 -1.54 15.03
CA VAL A 275 -3.67 -2.96 15.46
C VAL A 275 -4.75 -3.18 16.53
N GLY A 276 -4.80 -2.33 17.56
CA GLY A 276 -5.82 -2.44 18.60
C GLY A 276 -7.26 -2.34 18.06
N LYS A 277 -7.49 -1.47 17.07
CA LYS A 277 -8.79 -1.35 16.41
C LYS A 277 -9.15 -2.57 15.56
N ILE A 278 -8.19 -3.16 14.84
CA ILE A 278 -8.41 -4.42 14.10
C ILE A 278 -8.81 -5.54 15.06
N LEU A 279 -8.09 -5.71 16.17
CA LEU A 279 -8.45 -6.70 17.19
C LEU A 279 -9.84 -6.43 17.78
N GLY A 280 -10.23 -5.16 17.91
CA GLY A 280 -11.59 -4.74 18.27
C GLY A 280 -12.64 -5.24 17.28
N VAL A 281 -12.39 -5.12 15.97
CA VAL A 281 -13.26 -5.66 14.90
C VAL A 281 -13.37 -7.18 14.99
N ILE A 282 -12.25 -7.88 15.17
CA ILE A 282 -12.25 -9.35 15.30
C ILE A 282 -13.06 -9.78 16.52
N ARG A 283 -12.96 -9.07 17.65
CA ARG A 283 -13.78 -9.33 18.84
C ARG A 283 -15.28 -9.16 18.55
N LEU A 284 -15.69 -8.16 17.76
CA LEU A 284 -17.08 -8.00 17.35
C LEU A 284 -17.56 -9.21 16.53
N CYS A 285 -16.73 -9.71 15.62
CA CYS A 285 -17.04 -10.91 14.84
C CYS A 285 -17.21 -12.16 15.72
N LEU A 286 -16.36 -12.35 16.74
CA LEU A 286 -16.43 -13.46 17.70
C LEU A 286 -17.60 -13.37 18.67
N ASN A 287 -18.10 -12.16 18.94
CA ASN A 287 -19.33 -11.99 19.73
C ASN A 287 -20.59 -12.36 18.92
N ALA A 288 -20.53 -12.22 17.59
CA ALA A 288 -21.66 -12.47 16.70
C ALA A 288 -21.67 -13.89 16.11
N ASN A 289 -20.51 -14.56 16.06
CA ASN A 289 -20.33 -15.87 15.41
C ASN A 289 -19.45 -16.77 16.28
N SER A 290 -19.59 -18.09 16.11
CA SER A 290 -18.68 -19.04 16.74
C SER A 290 -17.26 -18.94 16.13
N PRO A 291 -16.20 -19.25 16.89
CA PRO A 291 -14.82 -19.11 16.42
C PRO A 291 -14.49 -19.85 15.12
N ASP A 292 -15.09 -21.02 14.89
CA ASP A 292 -14.91 -21.85 13.69
C ASP A 292 -15.47 -21.20 12.40
N LEU A 293 -16.42 -20.28 12.54
CA LEU A 293 -16.95 -19.49 11.41
C LEU A 293 -16.10 -18.27 11.10
N VAL A 294 -15.29 -17.81 12.07
CA VAL A 294 -14.45 -16.62 11.95
C VAL A 294 -13.03 -16.97 11.51
N PHE A 295 -12.45 -18.03 12.09
CA PHE A 295 -11.07 -18.40 11.84
C PHE A 295 -10.98 -19.50 10.78
N LEU A 296 -10.19 -19.23 9.74
CA LEU A 296 -9.61 -20.28 8.92
C LEU A 296 -8.31 -20.74 9.56
N ASP A 297 -8.26 -21.99 9.99
CA ASP A 297 -7.03 -22.61 10.47
C ASP A 297 -6.09 -22.89 9.29
N ASP A 298 -5.01 -22.12 9.21
CA ASP A 298 -3.98 -22.16 8.17
C ASP A 298 -2.57 -22.34 8.76
N MET A 299 -2.50 -22.79 10.02
CA MET A 299 -1.26 -23.01 10.77
C MET A 299 -0.62 -24.37 10.49
#